data_AF-A0A1F5X1D9-F1
#
_entry.id   AF-A0A1F5X1D9-F1
#
_cell.length_a   1.000
_cell.length_b   1.000
_cell.length_c   1.000
_cell.angle_alpha   90.00
_cell.angle_beta   90.00
_cell.angle_gamma   90.00
#
_symmetry.space_group_name_H-M   'P 1'
#
loop_
_entity.id
_entity.type
_entity.pdbx_description
1 polymer ?
#
loop_
_entity_poly.entity_id
_entity_poly.type
_entity_poly.pdbx_seq_one_letter_code
_entity_poly.pdbx_strand_id
1 'polypeptide(L)'
;MDKIKAIVLPVRPQPDTLVAIFLLKRFGKTTFPGIEEAGLEVWQTMPEGKTSEDLEKEGYILMDMGGGRFDHHEFRGKTTASQMAAEFLGIAEDASLAKMLEYARRDDMFGKGTISEDPIDRTFGLSAIIYTLNKNLPKNSQKVLDIIMPILISHHNEELKRTEELPAEFKKKNDEGGVRIMEARQRGKKLKVVFMDSDNTSMAGYLRSQNGGKFDVVAQRLSSGHVNILTRQAKHIDLRAMAVVLRLEELTARNREVELGAQELSRTARLKEVPEWYYDRATNTIQNGGVNPKNVEATAISWDKMPQLFEVGLGEKIWSPVQDTGFGESRTV
;
A
#
# COMPACT_ATOMS: atom_id res chain seq x y z
N MET A 1 -6.37 -39.21 1.14
CA MET A 1 -6.94 -38.11 1.95
C MET A 1 -8.15 -37.63 1.18
N ASP A 2 -9.32 -37.65 1.81
CA ASP A 2 -10.53 -37.23 1.12
C ASP A 2 -10.50 -35.72 0.84
N LYS A 3 -11.32 -35.29 -0.12
CA LYS A 3 -11.49 -33.87 -0.43
C LYS A 3 -12.04 -33.17 0.83
N ILE A 4 -11.37 -32.11 1.27
CA ILE A 4 -11.87 -31.27 2.37
C ILE A 4 -13.19 -30.63 1.95
N LYS A 5 -14.20 -30.85 2.79
CA LYS A 5 -15.58 -30.40 2.62
C LYS A 5 -15.82 -29.11 3.39
N ALA A 6 -15.31 -29.04 4.63
CA ALA A 6 -15.54 -27.92 5.52
C ALA A 6 -14.35 -27.65 6.44
N ILE A 7 -14.23 -26.38 6.83
CA ILE A 7 -13.43 -25.92 7.95
C ILE A 7 -14.40 -25.67 9.09
N VAL A 8 -14.07 -26.16 10.29
CA VAL A 8 -14.93 -26.12 11.46
C VAL A 8 -14.34 -25.20 12.51
N LEU A 9 -15.17 -24.30 13.06
CA LEU A 9 -14.84 -23.44 14.18
C LEU A 9 -15.68 -23.79 15.42
N PRO A 10 -15.18 -23.57 16.65
CA PRO A 10 -15.99 -23.75 17.85
C PRO A 10 -17.07 -22.67 18.00
N VAL A 11 -16.77 -21.47 17.50
CA VAL A 11 -17.60 -20.28 17.62
C VAL A 11 -17.65 -19.51 16.30
N ARG A 12 -18.25 -18.31 16.33
CA ARG A 12 -18.30 -17.43 15.16
C ARG A 12 -16.89 -17.01 14.72
N PRO A 13 -16.67 -16.74 13.42
CA PRO A 13 -15.36 -16.36 12.90
C PRO A 13 -14.75 -15.17 13.63
N GLN A 14 -13.48 -15.28 13.98
CA GLN A 14 -12.67 -14.23 14.58
C GLN A 14 -11.56 -13.83 13.61
N PRO A 15 -10.92 -12.67 13.80
CA PRO A 15 -9.81 -12.25 12.95
C PRO A 15 -8.73 -13.31 12.76
N ASP A 16 -8.29 -13.96 13.83
CA ASP A 16 -7.26 -15.00 13.74
C ASP A 16 -7.70 -16.20 12.91
N THR A 17 -8.89 -16.76 13.19
CA THR A 17 -9.41 -17.90 12.43
C THR A 17 -9.72 -17.54 10.97
N LEU A 18 -10.18 -16.32 10.68
CA LEU A 18 -10.37 -15.84 9.31
C LEU A 18 -9.04 -15.74 8.52
N VAL A 19 -7.97 -15.28 9.17
CA VAL A 19 -6.63 -15.26 8.57
C VAL A 19 -6.13 -16.68 8.33
N ALA A 20 -6.28 -17.59 9.30
CA ALA A 20 -5.93 -18.99 9.14
C ALA A 20 -6.70 -19.67 7.99
N ILE A 21 -8.02 -19.43 7.86
CA ILE A 21 -8.83 -19.89 6.73
C ILE A 21 -8.26 -19.35 5.41
N PHE A 22 -7.91 -18.06 5.35
CA PHE A 22 -7.31 -17.47 4.16
C PHE A 22 -6.01 -18.20 3.77
N LEU A 23 -5.11 -18.46 4.73
CA LEU A 23 -3.85 -19.16 4.47
C LEU A 23 -4.07 -20.58 3.95
N LEU A 24 -4.94 -21.34 4.61
CA LEU A 24 -5.29 -22.70 4.21
C LEU A 24 -5.91 -22.74 2.81
N LYS A 25 -6.85 -21.84 2.51
CA LYS A 25 -7.47 -21.75 1.19
C LYS A 25 -6.49 -21.32 0.11
N ARG A 26 -5.58 -20.39 0.40
CA ARG A 26 -4.66 -19.82 -0.58
C ARG A 26 -3.46 -20.71 -0.89
N PHE A 27 -2.91 -21.36 0.14
CA PHE A 27 -1.63 -22.07 0.05
C PHE A 27 -1.74 -23.57 0.40
N GLY A 28 -2.84 -23.99 1.01
CA GLY A 28 -3.00 -25.36 1.52
C GLY A 28 -3.47 -26.39 0.48
N LYS A 29 -3.77 -26.01 -0.77
CA LYS A 29 -4.34 -26.92 -1.78
C LYS A 29 -3.59 -28.24 -1.95
N THR A 30 -2.26 -28.17 -1.99
CA THR A 30 -1.40 -29.35 -2.17
C THR A 30 -1.48 -30.29 -0.97
N THR A 31 -1.58 -29.74 0.24
CA THR A 31 -1.62 -30.50 1.49
C THR A 31 -3.04 -30.98 1.82
N PHE A 32 -4.04 -30.19 1.46
CA PHE A 32 -5.45 -30.40 1.78
C PHE A 32 -6.30 -30.30 0.49
N PRO A 33 -6.43 -31.39 -0.27
CA PRO A 33 -7.19 -31.38 -1.53
C PRO A 33 -8.62 -30.86 -1.30
N GLY A 34 -9.04 -29.86 -2.07
CA GLY A 34 -10.39 -29.26 -1.97
C GLY A 34 -10.57 -28.13 -0.96
N ILE A 35 -9.54 -27.79 -0.17
CA ILE A 35 -9.61 -26.71 0.84
C ILE A 35 -10.06 -25.36 0.28
N GLU A 36 -9.67 -25.04 -0.96
CA GLU A 36 -10.05 -23.82 -1.69
C GLU A 36 -11.58 -23.61 -1.69
N GLU A 37 -12.33 -24.69 -1.87
CA GLU A 37 -13.80 -24.69 -1.98
C GLU A 37 -14.51 -25.07 -0.67
N ALA A 38 -13.76 -25.50 0.35
CA ALA A 38 -14.34 -25.96 1.61
C ALA A 38 -15.25 -24.89 2.25
N GLY A 39 -16.42 -25.31 2.71
CA GLY A 39 -17.35 -24.45 3.44
C GLY A 39 -16.88 -24.16 4.86
N LEU A 40 -17.66 -23.37 5.59
CA LEU A 40 -17.44 -23.05 6.98
C LEU A 40 -18.59 -23.57 7.84
N GLU A 41 -18.25 -24.38 8.85
CA GLU A 41 -19.18 -24.91 9.84
C GLU A 41 -18.83 -24.43 11.25
N VAL A 42 -19.83 -24.41 12.13
CA VAL A 42 -19.64 -24.07 13.54
C VAL A 42 -20.16 -25.20 14.41
N TRP A 43 -19.29 -25.83 15.18
CA TRP A 43 -19.62 -26.94 16.07
C TRP A 43 -19.30 -26.58 17.51
N GLN A 44 -20.27 -26.69 18.43
CA GLN A 44 -20.00 -26.40 19.85
C GLN A 44 -19.16 -27.48 20.53
N THR A 45 -19.22 -28.71 20.03
CA THR A 45 -18.54 -29.88 20.58
C THR A 45 -18.12 -30.80 19.44
N MET A 46 -17.00 -31.49 19.60
CA MET A 46 -16.62 -32.54 18.65
C MET A 46 -17.60 -33.72 18.71
N PRO A 47 -17.80 -34.44 17.60
CA PRO A 47 -18.48 -35.73 17.61
C PRO A 47 -17.82 -36.70 18.59
N GLU A 48 -18.64 -37.45 19.33
CA GLU A 48 -18.15 -38.40 20.34
C GLU A 48 -17.28 -39.50 19.70
N GLY A 49 -16.14 -39.80 20.33
CA GLY A 49 -15.24 -40.86 19.89
C GLY A 49 -14.40 -40.55 18.64
N LYS A 50 -14.44 -39.31 18.13
CA LYS A 50 -13.62 -38.87 16.99
C LYS A 50 -12.44 -38.01 17.43
N THR A 51 -11.27 -38.24 16.85
CA THR A 51 -10.12 -37.32 16.97
C THR A 51 -10.09 -36.30 15.84
N SER A 52 -9.25 -35.26 15.97
CA SER A 52 -9.05 -34.28 14.91
C SER A 52 -8.55 -34.93 13.60
N GLU A 53 -7.72 -35.95 13.70
CA GLU A 53 -7.17 -36.71 12.57
C GLU A 53 -8.23 -37.56 11.88
N ASP A 54 -9.18 -38.13 12.64
CA ASP A 54 -10.30 -38.88 12.07
C ASP A 54 -11.20 -37.96 11.25
N LEU A 55 -11.52 -36.78 11.79
CA LEU A 55 -12.34 -35.78 11.11
C LEU A 55 -11.64 -35.19 9.88
N GLU A 56 -10.32 -34.98 9.95
CA GLU A 56 -9.52 -34.55 8.80
C GLU A 56 -9.59 -35.56 7.66
N LYS A 57 -9.54 -36.87 7.95
CA LYS A 57 -9.74 -37.94 6.95
C LYS A 57 -11.14 -37.94 6.35
N GLU A 58 -12.15 -37.53 7.12
CA GLU A 58 -13.55 -37.41 6.66
C GLU A 58 -13.84 -36.11 5.88
N GLY A 59 -12.83 -35.23 5.77
CA GLY A 59 -12.91 -33.98 5.03
C GLY A 59 -13.22 -32.75 5.89
N TYR A 60 -12.96 -32.79 7.19
CA TYR A 60 -13.19 -31.67 8.11
C TYR A 60 -11.87 -31.19 8.74
N ILE A 61 -11.52 -29.92 8.53
CA ILE A 61 -10.40 -29.30 9.24
C ILE A 61 -10.94 -28.58 10.46
N LEU A 62 -10.57 -29.04 11.66
CA LEU A 62 -10.87 -28.35 12.90
C LEU A 62 -9.88 -27.21 13.11
N MET A 63 -10.38 -26.07 13.55
CA MET A 63 -9.58 -24.91 13.85
C MET A 63 -10.04 -24.27 15.15
N ASP A 64 -9.07 -23.96 15.99
CA ASP A 64 -9.29 -23.43 17.33
C ASP A 64 -10.08 -24.38 18.25
N MET A 65 -10.10 -25.68 17.92
CA MET A 65 -10.77 -26.71 18.72
C MET A 65 -10.21 -28.11 18.48
N GLY A 66 -10.37 -28.98 19.48
CA GLY A 66 -10.19 -30.43 19.35
C GLY A 66 -8.77 -30.94 19.52
N GLY A 67 -7.82 -30.11 19.99
CA GLY A 67 -6.42 -30.49 20.23
C GLY A 67 -5.62 -30.82 18.97
N GLY A 68 -6.17 -30.48 17.79
CA GLY A 68 -5.53 -30.72 16.51
C GLY A 68 -4.42 -29.72 16.18
N ARG A 69 -3.83 -29.86 14.99
CA ARG A 69 -2.68 -29.04 14.54
C ARG A 69 -2.93 -27.54 14.40
N PHE A 70 -4.20 -27.10 14.45
CA PHE A 70 -4.60 -25.70 14.37
C PHE A 70 -5.39 -25.25 15.61
N ASP A 71 -5.20 -25.93 16.75
CA ASP A 71 -5.76 -25.57 18.05
C ASP A 71 -4.66 -25.07 18.98
N HIS A 72 -4.73 -23.79 19.36
CA HIS A 72 -3.72 -23.15 20.20
C HIS A 72 -4.04 -23.21 21.70
N HIS A 73 -5.21 -23.73 22.10
CA HIS A 73 -5.61 -23.80 23.51
C HIS A 73 -4.76 -24.77 24.34
N GLU A 74 -4.21 -25.82 23.72
CA GLU A 74 -3.35 -26.79 24.41
C GLU A 74 -1.86 -26.41 24.39
N PHE A 75 -1.49 -25.40 23.59
CA PHE A 75 -0.11 -24.96 23.46
C PHE A 75 0.27 -24.02 24.60
N ARG A 76 1.30 -24.38 25.39
CA ARG A 76 1.86 -23.50 26.44
C ARG A 76 2.55 -22.25 25.88
N GLY A 77 2.83 -22.23 24.57
CA GLY A 77 3.36 -21.07 23.86
C GLY A 77 2.23 -20.14 23.44
N LYS A 78 2.43 -18.83 23.59
CA LYS A 78 1.52 -17.81 23.06
C LYS A 78 1.59 -17.80 21.52
N THR A 79 0.72 -18.58 20.89
CA THR A 79 0.55 -18.64 19.44
C THR A 79 -0.94 -18.51 19.10
N THR A 80 -1.26 -18.44 17.82
CA THR A 80 -2.63 -18.32 17.31
C THR A 80 -2.86 -19.32 16.18
N ALA A 81 -4.12 -19.57 15.82
CA ALA A 81 -4.45 -20.52 14.75
C ALA A 81 -3.85 -20.10 13.40
N SER A 82 -3.79 -18.80 13.10
CA SER A 82 -3.16 -18.31 11.87
C SER A 82 -1.66 -18.53 11.83
N GLN A 83 -0.96 -18.35 12.96
CA GLN A 83 0.46 -18.63 13.06
C GLN A 83 0.73 -20.13 12.88
N MET A 84 -0.05 -20.99 13.54
CA MET A 84 0.04 -22.45 13.37
C MET A 84 -0.20 -22.88 11.91
N ALA A 85 -1.19 -22.29 11.24
CA ALA A 85 -1.45 -22.54 9.83
C ALA A 85 -0.28 -22.11 8.93
N ALA A 86 0.31 -20.94 9.18
CA ALA A 86 1.44 -20.44 8.42
C ALA A 86 2.69 -21.32 8.60
N GLU A 87 2.99 -21.75 9.82
CA GLU A 87 4.10 -22.63 10.15
C GLU A 87 3.94 -24.01 9.51
N PHE A 88 2.73 -24.59 9.64
CA PHE A 88 2.42 -25.88 9.04
C PHE A 88 2.56 -25.87 7.51
N LEU A 89 2.19 -24.78 6.86
CA LEU A 89 2.31 -24.61 5.42
C LEU A 89 3.72 -24.18 4.97
N GLY A 90 4.63 -23.91 5.90
CA GLY A 90 6.00 -23.47 5.59
C GLY A 90 6.09 -22.04 5.04
N ILE A 91 5.11 -21.19 5.34
CA ILE A 91 4.99 -19.81 4.82
C ILE A 91 5.07 -18.73 5.92
N ALA A 92 5.39 -19.10 7.16
CA ALA A 92 5.46 -18.16 8.28
C ALA A 92 6.46 -17.00 8.07
N GLU A 93 7.55 -17.24 7.34
CA GLU A 93 8.59 -16.25 7.04
C GLU A 93 8.30 -15.41 5.79
N ASP A 94 7.15 -15.60 5.14
CA ASP A 94 6.74 -14.79 3.99
C ASP A 94 6.44 -13.35 4.44
N ALA A 95 7.26 -12.42 3.96
CA ALA A 95 7.16 -10.99 4.31
C ALA A 95 5.80 -10.38 3.92
N SER A 96 5.12 -10.92 2.91
CA SER A 96 3.80 -10.46 2.47
C SER A 96 2.69 -10.82 3.48
N LEU A 97 2.91 -11.82 4.33
CA LEU A 97 1.98 -12.28 5.36
C LEU A 97 2.20 -11.61 6.72
N ALA A 98 3.39 -11.05 6.96
CA ALA A 98 3.82 -10.54 8.26
C ALA A 98 2.80 -9.60 8.93
N LYS A 99 2.22 -8.66 8.17
CA LYS A 99 1.22 -7.71 8.71
C LYS A 99 -0.11 -8.37 9.06
N MET A 100 -0.52 -9.38 8.29
CA MET A 100 -1.77 -10.10 8.50
C MET A 100 -1.67 -11.03 9.71
N LEU A 101 -0.54 -11.73 9.85
CA LEU A 101 -0.22 -12.53 11.03
C LEU A 101 -0.14 -11.66 12.29
N GLU A 102 0.54 -10.52 12.22
CA GLU A 102 0.61 -9.59 13.36
C GLU A 102 -0.76 -8.97 13.68
N TYR A 103 -1.63 -8.76 12.70
CA TYR A 103 -3.02 -8.37 12.94
C TYR A 103 -3.80 -9.43 13.71
N ALA A 104 -3.79 -10.67 13.22
CA ALA A 104 -4.44 -11.80 13.89
C ALA A 104 -3.93 -11.97 15.33
N ARG A 105 -2.61 -11.98 15.50
CA ARG A 105 -1.96 -12.10 16.81
C ARG A 105 -2.37 -11.02 17.80
N ARG A 106 -2.40 -9.76 17.38
CA ARG A 106 -2.78 -8.65 18.27
C ARG A 106 -4.24 -8.67 18.65
N ASP A 107 -5.10 -9.08 17.72
CA ASP A 107 -6.52 -9.17 17.97
C ASP A 107 -6.82 -10.29 18.96
N ASP A 108 -6.31 -11.49 18.69
CA ASP A 108 -6.53 -12.67 19.54
C ASP A 108 -5.94 -12.50 20.94
N MET A 109 -4.68 -12.10 21.03
CA MET A 109 -3.98 -12.07 22.33
C MET A 109 -4.29 -10.85 23.19
N PHE A 110 -4.67 -9.72 22.57
CA PHE A 110 -4.79 -8.44 23.28
C PHE A 110 -6.11 -7.72 23.04
N GLY A 111 -6.99 -8.22 22.16
CA GLY A 111 -8.18 -7.49 21.72
C GLY A 111 -7.84 -6.21 20.98
N LYS A 112 -6.65 -6.12 20.36
CA LYS A 112 -6.09 -4.90 19.74
C LYS A 112 -5.85 -5.05 18.24
N GLY A 113 -6.79 -5.62 17.50
CA GLY A 113 -6.72 -5.65 16.04
C GLY A 113 -6.67 -4.25 15.41
N THR A 114 -7.17 -3.22 16.10
CA THR A 114 -6.98 -1.81 15.77
C THR A 114 -6.21 -1.10 16.89
N ILE A 115 -5.08 -0.44 16.56
CA ILE A 115 -4.24 0.26 17.56
C ILE A 115 -4.85 1.61 17.97
N SER A 116 -5.54 2.29 17.05
CA SER A 116 -6.08 3.64 17.31
C SER A 116 -6.98 3.64 18.55
N GLU A 117 -6.80 4.64 19.42
CA GLU A 117 -7.66 4.84 20.59
C GLU A 117 -8.95 5.60 20.24
N ASP A 118 -8.98 6.26 19.07
CA ASP A 118 -10.15 6.97 18.57
C ASP A 118 -11.34 5.98 18.42
N PRO A 119 -12.51 6.27 19.04
CA PRO A 119 -13.69 5.43 18.90
C PRO A 119 -14.17 5.23 17.46
N ILE A 120 -14.01 6.23 16.58
CA ILE A 120 -14.42 6.16 15.18
C ILE A 120 -13.53 5.16 14.43
N ASP A 121 -12.22 5.30 14.55
CA ASP A 121 -11.26 4.39 13.91
C ASP A 121 -11.48 2.94 14.36
N ARG A 122 -11.74 2.73 15.66
CA ARG A 122 -12.05 1.40 16.19
C ARG A 122 -13.34 0.83 15.64
N THR A 123 -14.38 1.66 15.49
CA THR A 123 -15.68 1.23 14.96
C THR A 123 -15.59 0.78 13.50
N PHE A 124 -14.73 1.43 12.71
CA PHE A 124 -14.49 1.09 11.31
C PHE A 124 -13.26 0.20 11.09
N GLY A 125 -12.61 -0.25 12.16
CA GLY A 125 -11.53 -1.23 12.12
C GLY A 125 -12.04 -2.62 11.76
N LEU A 126 -11.20 -3.41 11.08
CA LEU A 126 -11.61 -4.72 10.54
C LEU A 126 -12.17 -5.66 11.62
N SER A 127 -11.57 -5.68 12.82
CA SER A 127 -12.08 -6.50 13.94
C SER A 127 -13.49 -6.11 14.39
N ALA A 128 -13.78 -4.80 14.46
CA ALA A 128 -15.11 -4.32 14.81
C ALA A 128 -16.13 -4.55 13.70
N ILE A 129 -15.70 -4.50 12.43
CA ILE A 129 -16.53 -4.88 11.28
C ILE A 129 -16.87 -6.36 11.36
N ILE A 130 -15.89 -7.25 11.61
CA ILE A 130 -16.11 -8.69 11.80
C ILE A 130 -17.08 -8.94 12.96
N TYR A 131 -16.86 -8.28 14.10
CA TYR A 131 -17.77 -8.38 15.25
C TYR A 131 -19.20 -7.97 14.89
N THR A 132 -19.37 -6.82 14.23
CA THR A 132 -20.68 -6.32 13.78
C THR A 132 -21.33 -7.27 12.77
N LEU A 133 -20.58 -7.83 11.83
CA LEU A 133 -21.07 -8.82 10.88
C LEU A 133 -21.55 -10.07 11.61
N ASN A 134 -20.77 -10.60 12.55
CA ASN A 134 -21.15 -11.75 13.37
C ASN A 134 -22.39 -11.50 14.21
N LYS A 135 -22.60 -10.26 14.69
CA LYS A 135 -23.80 -9.88 15.43
C LYS A 135 -25.05 -9.87 14.54
N ASN A 136 -24.92 -9.38 13.31
CA ASN A 136 -26.03 -9.26 12.36
C ASN A 136 -26.28 -10.53 11.52
N LEU A 137 -25.31 -11.44 11.47
CA LEU A 137 -25.36 -12.71 10.73
C LEU A 137 -25.12 -13.91 11.66
N PRO A 138 -25.87 -14.06 12.78
CA PRO A 138 -25.52 -14.98 13.87
C PRO A 138 -25.54 -16.47 13.50
N LYS A 139 -26.19 -16.85 12.39
CA LYS A 139 -26.30 -18.22 11.87
C LYS A 139 -25.63 -18.40 10.50
N ASN A 140 -24.90 -17.39 10.02
CA ASN A 140 -24.36 -17.39 8.67
C ASN A 140 -22.87 -17.03 8.66
N SER A 141 -22.07 -17.85 9.34
CA SER A 141 -20.60 -17.70 9.40
C SER A 141 -19.97 -17.72 8.01
N GLN A 142 -20.50 -18.53 7.09
CA GLN A 142 -20.05 -18.56 5.70
C GLN A 142 -20.18 -17.17 5.05
N LYS A 143 -21.31 -16.47 5.25
CA LYS A 143 -21.49 -15.13 4.68
C LYS A 143 -20.51 -14.11 5.28
N VAL A 144 -20.14 -14.25 6.55
CA VAL A 144 -19.09 -13.42 7.16
C VAL A 144 -17.75 -13.67 6.46
N LEU A 145 -17.39 -14.94 6.26
CA LEU A 145 -16.19 -15.33 5.52
C LEU A 145 -16.20 -14.77 4.09
N ASP A 146 -17.31 -14.90 3.36
CA ASP A 146 -17.44 -14.41 1.98
C ASP A 146 -17.24 -12.89 1.85
N ILE A 147 -17.60 -12.13 2.90
CA ILE A 147 -17.41 -10.66 2.93
C ILE A 147 -15.95 -10.30 3.26
N ILE A 148 -15.33 -11.02 4.20
CA ILE A 148 -13.99 -10.69 4.70
C ILE A 148 -12.88 -11.23 3.80
N MET A 149 -13.07 -12.40 3.19
CA MET A 149 -12.06 -13.07 2.37
C MET A 149 -11.51 -12.19 1.23
N PRO A 150 -12.34 -11.46 0.44
CA PRO A 150 -11.82 -10.54 -0.58
C PRO A 150 -10.94 -9.43 -0.01
N ILE A 151 -11.21 -8.96 1.22
CA ILE A 151 -10.42 -7.93 1.90
C ILE A 151 -9.03 -8.48 2.24
N LEU A 152 -8.96 -9.68 2.81
CA LEU A 152 -7.69 -10.34 3.13
C LEU A 152 -6.88 -10.65 1.87
N ILE A 153 -7.52 -11.17 0.82
CA ILE A 153 -6.89 -11.42 -0.48
C ILE A 153 -6.31 -10.12 -1.07
N SER A 154 -7.11 -9.05 -1.07
CA SER A 154 -6.65 -7.75 -1.59
C SER A 154 -5.47 -7.19 -0.79
N HIS A 155 -5.49 -7.34 0.53
CA HIS A 155 -4.39 -6.89 1.38
C HIS A 155 -3.11 -7.68 1.11
N HIS A 156 -3.20 -9.01 1.08
CA HIS A 156 -2.07 -9.88 0.77
C HIS A 156 -1.47 -9.57 -0.59
N ASN A 157 -2.30 -9.43 -1.63
CA ASN A 157 -1.81 -9.11 -2.98
C ASN A 157 -1.07 -7.76 -3.03
N GLU A 158 -1.51 -6.76 -2.26
CA GLU A 158 -0.81 -5.47 -2.16
C GLU A 158 0.50 -5.59 -1.38
N GLU A 159 0.56 -6.43 -0.34
CA GLU A 159 1.81 -6.67 0.38
C GLU A 159 2.80 -7.49 -0.44
N LEU A 160 2.36 -8.51 -1.19
CA LEU A 160 3.18 -9.25 -2.15
C LEU A 160 3.84 -8.31 -3.17
N LYS A 161 3.06 -7.37 -3.72
CA LYS A 161 3.60 -6.31 -4.59
C LYS A 161 4.71 -5.51 -3.93
N ARG A 162 4.53 -5.14 -2.65
CA ARG A 162 5.48 -4.30 -1.91
C ARG A 162 6.74 -5.03 -1.48
N THR A 163 6.64 -6.31 -1.16
CA THR A 163 7.75 -7.11 -0.64
C THR A 163 8.54 -7.80 -1.73
N GLU A 164 7.93 -8.07 -2.89
CA GLU A 164 8.57 -8.83 -3.96
C GLU A 164 8.59 -8.07 -5.29
N GLU A 165 7.43 -7.74 -5.86
CA GLU A 165 7.33 -7.26 -7.23
C GLU A 165 8.00 -5.89 -7.43
N LEU A 166 7.70 -4.91 -6.56
CA LEU A 166 8.23 -3.56 -6.64
C LEU A 166 9.74 -3.49 -6.37
N PRO A 167 10.28 -4.17 -5.32
CA PRO A 167 11.73 -4.28 -5.16
C PRO A 167 12.43 -4.92 -6.36
N ALA A 168 11.86 -5.99 -6.92
CA ALA A 168 12.44 -6.68 -8.06
C ALA A 168 12.45 -5.78 -9.32
N GLU A 169 11.34 -5.10 -9.61
CA GLU A 169 11.26 -4.14 -10.71
C GLU A 169 12.27 -2.99 -10.52
N PHE A 170 12.35 -2.42 -9.32
CA PHE A 170 13.29 -1.34 -9.02
C PHE A 170 14.73 -1.79 -9.22
N LYS A 171 15.11 -2.94 -8.68
CA LYS A 171 16.45 -3.50 -8.81
C LYS A 171 16.80 -3.72 -10.29
N LYS A 172 15.92 -4.39 -11.04
CA LYS A 172 16.13 -4.67 -12.47
C LYS A 172 16.40 -3.38 -13.26
N LYS A 173 15.53 -2.37 -13.11
CA LYS A 173 15.68 -1.10 -13.83
C LYS A 173 16.90 -0.30 -13.38
N ASN A 174 17.29 -0.42 -12.11
CA ASN A 174 18.52 0.20 -11.62
C ASN A 174 19.75 -0.45 -12.24
N ASP A 175 19.79 -1.78 -12.32
CA ASP A 175 20.88 -2.54 -12.93
C ASP A 175 20.99 -2.27 -14.45
N GLU A 176 19.87 -2.00 -15.11
CA GLU A 176 19.79 -1.58 -16.52
C GLU A 176 20.13 -0.09 -16.76
N GLY A 177 20.41 0.69 -15.72
CA GLY A 177 20.70 2.13 -15.83
C GLY A 177 19.47 3.02 -16.08
N GLY A 178 18.26 2.46 -15.97
CA GLY A 178 16.98 3.16 -16.11
C GLY A 178 16.55 3.96 -14.86
N VAL A 179 17.37 3.97 -13.82
CA VAL A 179 17.15 4.74 -12.58
C VAL A 179 18.22 5.81 -12.45
N ARG A 180 17.80 7.06 -12.24
CA ARG A 180 18.72 8.17 -11.94
C ARG A 180 18.41 8.70 -10.55
N ILE A 181 19.45 8.89 -9.74
CA ILE A 181 19.33 9.42 -8.39
C ILE A 181 20.20 10.68 -8.28
N MET A 182 19.66 11.74 -7.68
CA MET A 182 20.42 12.96 -7.40
C MET A 182 20.10 13.53 -6.01
N GLU A 183 20.98 14.39 -5.52
CA GLU A 183 20.71 15.28 -4.39
C GLU A 183 20.29 16.64 -4.92
N ALA A 184 19.15 17.15 -4.45
CA ALA A 184 18.77 18.55 -4.62
C ALA A 184 18.81 19.26 -3.26
N ARG A 185 18.88 20.60 -3.26
CA ARG A 185 18.84 21.39 -2.02
C ARG A 185 17.72 22.42 -2.09
N GLN A 186 16.84 22.42 -1.10
CA GLN A 186 15.81 23.46 -0.93
C GLN A 186 15.97 24.10 0.44
N ARG A 187 16.32 25.40 0.47
CA ARG A 187 16.47 26.19 1.71
C ARG A 187 17.34 25.48 2.76
N GLY A 188 18.51 25.00 2.32
CA GLY A 188 19.47 24.26 3.15
C GLY A 188 19.12 22.79 3.43
N LYS A 189 17.91 22.32 3.13
CA LYS A 189 17.54 20.90 3.26
C LYS A 189 18.06 20.11 2.06
N LYS A 190 18.77 19.03 2.33
CA LYS A 190 19.13 18.02 1.31
C LYS A 190 17.92 17.14 1.02
N LEU A 191 17.62 16.98 -0.26
CA LEU A 191 16.51 16.18 -0.77
C LEU A 191 17.06 15.07 -1.66
N LYS A 192 16.68 13.83 -1.36
CA LYS A 192 17.00 12.66 -2.20
C LYS A 192 15.94 12.53 -3.30
N VAL A 193 16.35 12.68 -4.55
CA VAL A 193 15.46 12.65 -5.73
C VAL A 193 15.74 11.40 -6.54
N VAL A 194 14.69 10.73 -7.03
CA VAL A 194 14.80 9.62 -7.99
C VAL A 194 13.95 9.86 -9.22
N PHE A 195 14.50 9.50 -10.38
CA PHE A 195 13.84 9.48 -11.67
C PHE A 195 13.81 8.04 -12.17
N MET A 196 12.64 7.59 -12.61
CA MET A 196 12.45 6.23 -13.08
C MET A 196 11.30 6.12 -14.08
N ASP A 197 11.46 5.26 -15.08
CA ASP A 197 10.37 4.81 -15.92
C ASP A 197 9.64 3.64 -15.26
N SER A 198 8.32 3.71 -15.05
CA SER A 198 7.52 2.59 -14.57
C SER A 198 6.03 2.84 -14.83
N ASP A 199 5.32 1.83 -15.32
CA ASP A 199 3.85 1.85 -15.43
C ASP A 199 3.16 1.37 -14.16
N ASN A 200 3.93 0.90 -13.17
CA ASN A 200 3.38 0.44 -11.92
C ASN A 200 2.97 1.63 -11.03
N THR A 201 1.67 1.77 -10.81
CA THR A 201 1.08 2.90 -10.07
C THR A 201 1.51 2.94 -8.60
N SER A 202 1.96 1.81 -8.05
CA SER A 202 2.44 1.70 -6.67
C SER A 202 3.93 2.01 -6.53
N MET A 203 4.69 2.11 -7.63
CA MET A 203 6.15 2.30 -7.61
C MET A 203 6.55 3.59 -6.88
N ALA A 204 5.95 4.73 -7.22
CA ALA A 204 6.26 5.96 -6.50
C ALA A 204 5.98 5.88 -5.00
N GLY A 205 4.91 5.17 -4.60
CA GLY A 205 4.60 4.91 -3.19
C GLY A 205 5.70 4.08 -2.51
N TYR A 206 6.14 3.01 -3.16
CA TYR A 206 7.25 2.16 -2.69
C TYR A 206 8.55 2.97 -2.53
N LEU A 207 8.96 3.75 -3.53
CA LEU A 207 10.22 4.53 -3.48
C LEU A 207 10.26 5.55 -2.32
N ARG A 208 9.11 6.10 -1.93
CA ARG A 208 9.01 7.02 -0.77
C ARG A 208 8.98 6.28 0.58
N SER A 209 8.72 4.97 0.57
CA SER A 209 8.61 4.15 1.78
C SER A 209 9.98 3.90 2.43
N GLN A 210 9.97 3.30 3.63
CA GLN A 210 11.21 2.90 4.31
C GLN A 210 12.00 1.86 3.49
N ASN A 211 11.29 0.95 2.81
CA ASN A 211 11.88 -0.19 2.10
C ASN A 211 12.32 0.17 0.67
N GLY A 212 11.74 1.22 0.07
CA GLY A 212 12.10 1.66 -1.29
C GLY A 212 13.14 2.78 -1.34
N GLY A 213 13.92 2.99 -0.27
CA GLY A 213 15.06 3.91 -0.29
C GLY A 213 14.78 5.33 0.21
N LYS A 214 13.57 5.58 0.77
CA LYS A 214 13.17 6.83 1.44
C LYS A 214 13.40 8.08 0.59
N PHE A 215 13.11 8.02 -0.71
CA PHE A 215 13.24 9.17 -1.58
C PHE A 215 12.28 10.28 -1.16
N ASP A 216 12.79 11.52 -1.15
CA ASP A 216 12.04 12.70 -0.74
C ASP A 216 11.16 13.22 -1.88
N VAL A 217 11.67 13.09 -3.12
CA VAL A 217 10.96 13.41 -4.36
C VAL A 217 11.14 12.25 -5.35
N VAL A 218 10.03 11.83 -5.96
CA VAL A 218 10.00 10.78 -6.99
C VAL A 218 9.42 11.38 -8.27
N ALA A 219 10.17 11.31 -9.37
CA ALA A 219 9.68 11.56 -10.71
C ALA A 219 9.51 10.21 -11.43
N GLN A 220 8.27 9.82 -11.69
CA GLN A 220 7.93 8.59 -12.38
C GLN A 220 7.39 8.91 -13.77
N ARG A 221 8.02 8.37 -14.82
CA ARG A 221 7.53 8.47 -16.20
C ARG A 221 6.84 7.16 -16.60
N LEU A 222 5.64 7.26 -17.15
CA LEU A 222 4.90 6.14 -17.73
C LEU A 222 5.41 5.86 -19.14
N SER A 223 5.18 4.65 -19.66
CA SER A 223 5.49 4.30 -21.06
C SER A 223 4.77 5.19 -22.07
N SER A 224 3.63 5.78 -21.68
CA SER A 224 2.90 6.79 -22.46
C SER A 224 3.58 8.17 -22.52
N GLY A 225 4.74 8.35 -21.89
CA GLY A 225 5.47 9.62 -21.83
C GLY A 225 5.03 10.56 -20.70
N HIS A 226 3.95 10.25 -20.01
CA HIS A 226 3.42 11.05 -18.90
C HIS A 226 4.33 11.01 -17.68
N VAL A 227 4.55 12.16 -17.03
CA VAL A 227 5.45 12.28 -15.87
C VAL A 227 4.69 12.73 -14.62
N ASN A 228 4.86 11.98 -13.53
CA ASN A 228 4.27 12.31 -12.24
C ASN A 228 5.36 12.54 -11.18
N ILE A 229 5.22 13.64 -10.44
CA ILE A 229 6.16 14.09 -9.42
C ILE A 229 5.47 14.04 -8.07
N LEU A 230 5.97 13.18 -7.18
CA LEU A 230 5.39 12.94 -5.87
C LEU A 230 6.42 13.16 -4.78
N THR A 231 5.99 13.73 -3.65
CA THR A 231 6.87 14.04 -2.53
C THR A 231 6.51 13.27 -1.27
N ARG A 232 7.47 13.18 -0.35
CA ARG A 232 7.20 12.70 1.01
C ARG A 232 6.67 13.86 1.86
N GLN A 233 5.40 13.78 2.25
CA GLN A 233 4.70 14.85 3.00
C GLN A 233 5.46 15.32 4.25
N ALA A 234 6.07 14.39 5.00
CA ALA A 234 6.83 14.68 6.22
C ALA A 234 8.02 15.64 6.03
N LYS A 235 8.47 15.88 4.78
CA LYS A 235 9.58 16.80 4.48
C LYS A 235 9.13 18.24 4.23
N HIS A 236 7.83 18.47 4.03
CA HIS A 236 7.24 19.78 3.71
C HIS A 236 7.97 20.47 2.55
N ILE A 237 8.16 19.74 1.44
CA ILE A 237 8.85 20.24 0.24
C ILE A 237 7.95 21.23 -0.48
N ASP A 238 8.45 22.40 -0.83
CA ASP A 238 7.69 23.42 -1.55
C ASP A 238 7.83 23.22 -3.06
N LEU A 239 6.75 22.82 -3.73
CA LEU A 239 6.76 22.55 -5.17
C LEU A 239 6.40 23.76 -6.04
N ARG A 240 6.14 24.94 -5.47
CA ARG A 240 5.71 26.11 -6.25
C ARG A 240 6.74 26.54 -7.29
N ALA A 241 8.02 26.63 -6.91
CA ALA A 241 9.09 26.96 -7.85
C ALA A 241 9.28 25.85 -8.91
N MET A 242 9.11 24.59 -8.53
CA MET A 242 9.11 23.48 -9.49
C MET A 242 7.97 23.60 -10.51
N ALA A 243 6.76 23.95 -10.08
CA ALA A 243 5.62 24.12 -10.97
C ALA A 243 5.88 25.23 -12.01
N VAL A 244 6.51 26.35 -11.60
CA VAL A 244 6.92 27.42 -12.50
C VAL A 244 7.90 26.89 -13.56
N VAL A 245 8.98 26.24 -13.11
CA VAL A 245 10.02 25.72 -14.01
C VAL A 245 9.45 24.74 -15.04
N LEU A 246 8.63 23.78 -14.59
CA LEU A 246 8.03 22.79 -15.49
C LEU A 246 7.08 23.44 -16.48
N ARG A 247 6.27 24.41 -16.05
CA ARG A 247 5.31 25.08 -16.94
C ARG A 247 6.00 25.98 -17.96
N LEU A 248 7.02 26.73 -17.56
CA LEU A 248 7.84 27.51 -18.49
C LEU A 248 8.51 26.61 -19.54
N GLU A 249 9.08 25.50 -19.07
CA GLU A 249 9.76 24.56 -19.95
C GLU A 249 8.78 23.86 -20.91
N GLU A 250 7.58 23.52 -20.45
CA GLU A 250 6.52 22.96 -21.29
C GLU A 250 6.07 23.95 -22.39
N LEU A 251 5.84 25.21 -22.02
CA LEU A 251 5.48 26.27 -22.97
C LEU A 251 6.58 26.46 -24.03
N THR A 252 7.83 26.47 -23.59
CA THR A 252 9.01 26.58 -24.47
C THR A 252 9.11 25.39 -25.41
N ALA A 253 9.02 24.16 -24.89
CA ALA A 253 9.10 22.94 -25.68
C ALA A 253 7.98 22.83 -26.73
N ARG A 254 6.84 23.48 -26.48
CA ARG A 254 5.68 23.52 -27.38
C ARG A 254 5.59 24.78 -28.24
N ASN A 255 6.59 25.66 -28.18
CA ASN A 255 6.61 26.94 -28.90
C ASN A 255 5.35 27.79 -28.64
N ARG A 256 4.86 27.82 -27.39
CA ARG A 256 3.73 28.65 -26.97
C ARG A 256 4.26 29.90 -26.24
N GLU A 257 3.95 31.06 -26.78
CA GLU A 257 4.21 32.33 -26.12
C GLU A 257 3.01 32.72 -25.26
N VAL A 258 3.24 32.91 -23.96
CA VAL A 258 2.21 33.30 -23.00
C VAL A 258 2.82 34.29 -22.03
N GLU A 259 2.15 35.42 -21.83
CA GLU A 259 2.52 36.43 -20.83
C GLU A 259 2.00 36.03 -19.44
N LEU A 260 2.65 35.05 -18.79
CA LEU A 260 2.39 34.69 -17.40
C LEU A 260 3.65 34.90 -16.56
N GLY A 261 3.49 35.60 -15.43
CA GLY A 261 4.53 35.74 -14.42
C GLY A 261 4.72 34.46 -13.60
N ALA A 262 5.86 34.38 -12.90
CA ALA A 262 6.19 33.24 -12.05
C ALA A 262 5.11 32.97 -10.97
N GLN A 263 4.52 34.03 -10.40
CA GLN A 263 3.46 33.89 -9.42
C GLN A 263 2.23 33.16 -9.98
N GLU A 264 1.82 33.48 -11.21
CA GLU A 264 0.66 32.86 -11.88
C GLU A 264 0.97 31.41 -12.26
N LEU A 265 2.18 31.16 -12.78
CA LEU A 265 2.66 29.82 -13.11
C LEU A 265 2.84 28.94 -11.86
N SER A 266 2.97 29.50 -10.67
CA SER A 266 3.07 28.74 -9.41
C SER A 266 1.72 28.25 -8.87
N ARG A 267 0.60 28.71 -9.43
CA ARG A 267 -0.75 28.43 -8.90
C ARG A 267 -1.07 26.94 -8.93
N THR A 268 -1.86 26.51 -7.95
CA THR A 268 -2.42 25.15 -7.91
C THR A 268 -3.42 24.93 -9.04
N ALA A 269 -3.83 23.67 -9.23
CA ALA A 269 -4.68 23.21 -10.31
C ALA A 269 -3.99 23.25 -11.69
N ARG A 270 -4.75 23.02 -12.76
CA ARG A 270 -4.29 23.17 -14.15
C ARG A 270 -4.46 24.62 -14.57
N LEU A 271 -3.54 25.11 -15.38
CA LEU A 271 -3.69 26.40 -16.06
C LEU A 271 -4.17 26.15 -17.48
N LYS A 272 -4.96 27.07 -18.03
CA LYS A 272 -5.53 26.92 -19.38
C LYS A 272 -4.43 27.02 -20.45
N GLU A 273 -3.42 27.82 -20.15
CA GLU A 273 -2.28 28.16 -21.00
C GLU A 273 -1.27 27.01 -21.10
N VAL A 274 -1.19 26.21 -20.03
CA VAL A 274 -0.32 25.02 -19.89
C VAL A 274 -1.10 23.88 -19.21
N PRO A 275 -2.07 23.28 -19.92
CA PRO A 275 -3.00 22.30 -19.36
C PRO A 275 -2.34 20.96 -19.01
N GLU A 276 -1.12 20.72 -19.49
CA GLU A 276 -0.38 19.46 -19.32
C GLU A 276 -0.02 19.19 -17.86
N TRP A 277 0.15 20.23 -17.04
CA TRP A 277 0.64 20.13 -15.66
C TRP A 277 -0.40 20.55 -14.61
N TYR A 278 -0.82 19.60 -13.78
CA TYR A 278 -1.68 19.81 -12.61
C TYR A 278 -0.83 19.87 -11.33
N TYR A 279 -0.89 20.97 -10.58
CA TYR A 279 -0.25 21.09 -9.27
C TYR A 279 -1.27 20.94 -8.15
N ASP A 280 -1.15 19.88 -7.35
CA ASP A 280 -1.97 19.63 -6.16
C ASP A 280 -1.19 19.90 -4.87
N ARG A 281 -1.60 20.93 -4.15
CA ARG A 281 -0.99 21.29 -2.87
C ARG A 281 -1.43 20.39 -1.72
N ALA A 282 -2.61 19.78 -1.78
CA ALA A 282 -3.13 18.93 -0.71
C ALA A 282 -2.34 17.62 -0.60
N THR A 283 -2.06 17.00 -1.75
CA THR A 283 -1.19 15.81 -1.82
C THR A 283 0.29 16.15 -2.00
N ASN A 284 0.60 17.42 -2.26
CA ASN A 284 1.93 17.94 -2.62
C ASN A 284 2.57 17.17 -3.78
N THR A 285 1.84 17.14 -4.91
CA THR A 285 2.23 16.46 -6.15
C THR A 285 2.09 17.38 -7.36
N ILE A 286 2.93 17.17 -8.38
CA ILE A 286 2.79 17.76 -9.71
C ILE A 286 2.58 16.61 -10.70
N GLN A 287 1.52 16.66 -11.49
CA GLN A 287 1.09 15.54 -12.32
C GLN A 287 0.93 15.98 -13.77
N ASN A 288 1.59 15.29 -14.69
CA ASN A 288 1.25 15.30 -16.11
C ASN A 288 0.34 14.10 -16.39
N GLY A 289 -0.96 14.29 -16.20
CA GLY A 289 -1.99 13.25 -16.45
C GLY A 289 -2.28 12.30 -15.28
N GLY A 290 -1.39 12.18 -14.29
CA GLY A 290 -1.62 11.26 -13.16
C GLY A 290 -1.52 9.80 -13.59
N VAL A 291 -2.22 8.90 -12.88
CA VAL A 291 -2.26 7.46 -13.19
C VAL A 291 -3.12 7.16 -14.43
N ASN A 292 -4.13 7.99 -14.70
CA ASN A 292 -5.00 7.86 -15.86
C ASN A 292 -5.10 9.21 -16.58
N PRO A 293 -4.23 9.43 -17.59
CA PRO A 293 -4.07 10.73 -18.24
C PRO A 293 -5.31 11.22 -19.00
N LYS A 294 -6.26 10.35 -19.35
CA LYS A 294 -7.46 10.71 -20.13
C LYS A 294 -7.09 11.58 -21.36
N ASN A 295 -7.55 12.84 -21.41
CA ASN A 295 -7.35 13.77 -22.52
C ASN A 295 -6.11 14.66 -22.36
N VAL A 296 -5.25 14.36 -21.39
CA VAL A 296 -4.04 15.14 -21.12
C VAL A 296 -2.94 14.60 -22.02
N GLU A 297 -2.25 15.50 -22.71
CA GLU A 297 -1.10 15.11 -23.51
C GLU A 297 0.13 14.86 -22.62
N ALA A 298 0.97 13.92 -23.04
CA ALA A 298 2.27 13.73 -22.43
C ALA A 298 3.10 15.02 -22.53
N THR A 299 3.96 15.23 -21.54
CA THR A 299 4.87 16.39 -21.52
C THR A 299 5.76 16.39 -22.76
N ALA A 300 5.94 17.58 -23.35
CA ALA A 300 6.91 17.80 -24.42
C ALA A 300 8.35 17.94 -23.89
N ILE A 301 8.53 18.00 -22.56
CA ILE A 301 9.83 18.12 -21.90
C ILE A 301 10.60 16.82 -22.06
N SER A 302 11.82 16.92 -22.61
CA SER A 302 12.73 15.76 -22.70
C SER A 302 13.04 15.21 -21.31
N TRP A 303 12.92 13.89 -21.16
CA TRP A 303 13.22 13.19 -19.91
C TRP A 303 14.66 13.41 -19.42
N ASP A 304 15.60 13.55 -20.35
CA ASP A 304 17.00 13.81 -20.02
C ASP A 304 17.23 15.20 -19.42
N LYS A 305 16.32 16.15 -19.65
CA LYS A 305 16.37 17.49 -19.07
C LYS A 305 15.83 17.54 -17.65
N MET A 306 15.05 16.55 -17.22
CA MET A 306 14.37 16.55 -15.91
C MET A 306 15.31 16.75 -14.70
N PRO A 307 16.48 16.10 -14.61
CA PRO A 307 17.40 16.33 -13.49
C PRO A 307 17.83 17.80 -13.35
N GLN A 308 18.10 18.49 -14.47
CA GLN A 308 18.47 19.90 -14.48
C GLN A 308 17.29 20.77 -14.01
N LEU A 309 16.08 20.51 -14.51
CA LEU A 309 14.88 21.25 -14.09
C LEU A 309 14.61 21.08 -12.59
N PHE A 310 14.85 19.88 -12.06
CA PHE A 310 14.70 19.62 -10.63
C PHE A 310 15.72 20.37 -9.80
N GLU A 311 16.97 20.47 -10.26
CA GLU A 311 18.01 21.25 -9.59
C GLU A 311 17.63 22.74 -9.50
N VAL A 312 17.06 23.28 -10.59
CA VAL A 312 16.63 24.68 -10.67
C VAL A 312 15.36 24.92 -9.84
N GLY A 313 14.35 24.07 -10.02
CA GLY A 313 13.02 24.20 -9.40
C GLY A 313 13.02 23.94 -7.91
N LEU A 314 13.61 22.83 -7.44
CA LEU A 314 13.74 22.57 -6.00
C LEU A 314 14.75 23.52 -5.35
N GLY A 315 15.77 23.94 -6.11
CA GLY A 315 16.75 24.93 -5.69
C GLY A 315 16.22 26.36 -5.59
N GLU A 316 15.00 26.62 -6.06
CA GLU A 316 14.41 27.97 -6.12
C GLU A 316 15.32 28.98 -6.85
N LYS A 317 16.07 28.53 -7.86
CA LYS A 317 17.12 29.35 -8.51
C LYS A 317 16.56 30.46 -9.41
N ILE A 318 15.39 30.25 -10.01
CA ILE A 318 14.73 31.22 -10.91
C ILE A 318 13.73 32.10 -10.14
N TRP A 319 13.00 31.50 -9.20
CA TRP A 319 12.00 32.19 -8.41
C TRP A 319 11.83 31.49 -7.06
N SER A 320 11.73 32.28 -5.99
CA SER A 320 11.46 31.78 -4.64
C SER A 320 10.11 32.31 -4.15
N PRO A 321 9.19 31.41 -3.75
CA PRO A 321 7.89 31.84 -3.23
C PRO A 321 7.96 32.53 -1.87
N VAL A 322 9.13 32.55 -1.20
CA VAL A 322 9.31 33.23 0.10
C VAL A 322 9.61 34.71 -0.10
N GLN A 323 10.42 35.04 -1.11
CA GLN A 323 10.81 36.43 -1.40
C GLN A 323 9.62 37.28 -1.88
N ASP A 324 8.64 36.66 -2.54
CA ASP A 324 7.43 37.32 -3.05
C ASP A 324 6.35 37.57 -1.99
N THR A 325 6.51 37.09 -0.74
CA THR A 325 5.49 37.25 0.31
C THR A 325 5.58 38.55 1.11
N GLY A 326 6.46 39.48 0.75
CA GLY A 326 6.36 40.87 1.20
C GLY A 326 6.47 41.10 2.72
N PHE A 327 7.08 40.19 3.49
CA PHE A 327 7.61 40.52 4.82
C PHE A 327 9.08 40.89 4.72
N GLY A 328 9.35 41.95 3.97
CA GLY A 328 10.57 42.73 4.09
C GLY A 328 10.43 43.66 5.30
N GLU A 329 10.51 43.12 6.52
CA GLU A 329 10.92 43.97 7.64
C GLU A 329 12.42 44.23 7.48
N SER A 330 12.73 45.48 7.18
CA SER A 330 14.05 46.07 7.31
C SER A 330 14.62 45.74 8.69
N ARG A 331 15.54 44.79 8.76
CA ARG A 331 16.57 44.82 9.81
C ARG A 331 17.61 45.85 9.41
N THR A 332 17.27 47.11 9.67
CA THR A 332 18.30 48.10 9.96
C THR A 332 18.90 47.78 11.33
N VAL A 333 20.22 47.92 11.37
CA VAL A 333 21.20 47.62 12.43
C VAL A 333 20.74 47.99 13.83
#